data_AF-A0A382TWU8-F1
#
_entry.id   AF-A0A382TWU8-F1
#
_cell.length_a   1.000
_cell.length_b   1.000
_cell.length_c   1.000
_cell.angle_alpha   90.00
_cell.angle_beta   90.00
_cell.angle_gamma   90.00
#
_symmetry.space_group_name_H-M   'P 1'
#
loop_
_entity.id
_entity.type
_entity.pdbx_description
1 polymer ?
#
loop_
_entity_poly.entity_id
_entity_poly.type
_entity_poly.pdbx_seq_one_letter_code
_entity_poly.pdbx_strand_id
1 'polypeptide(L)'
;MEARIQHAEDVIFWEGSAGAKRALTALSNMAKGGEKNVTIKWDGSPAVVFGRNPKGKFVFTDKSGFVAKGYDGKSQSGDDLENMLLSRGKGGDKSASYKAFAGNMKDVYDEYEKAVPKKHRGYFKGDLLYFNKPKLVDGAYIFKPNTVQYKVQADSDLGKRVGRSKTGIVVHRVVDDAGTEGPLQNADIFEGNEV
;
A
#
# COMPACT_ATOMS: atom_id res chain seq x y z
N MET A 1 -4.93 -17.26 -10.40
CA MET A 1 -4.26 -16.00 -10.77
C MET A 1 -2.93 -15.96 -10.03
N GLU A 2 -1.83 -15.85 -10.75
CA GLU A 2 -0.48 -15.93 -10.18
C GLU A 2 -0.15 -14.67 -9.38
N ALA A 3 0.35 -14.82 -8.15
CA ALA A 3 0.53 -13.71 -7.21
C ALA A 3 1.84 -12.92 -7.43
N ARG A 4 2.73 -13.42 -8.28
CA ARG A 4 4.05 -12.84 -8.57
C ARG A 4 3.99 -12.09 -9.90
N ILE A 5 4.54 -10.87 -9.92
CA ILE A 5 4.84 -10.17 -11.17
C ILE A 5 6.02 -10.89 -11.80
N GLN A 6 5.86 -11.34 -13.04
CA GLN A 6 6.92 -12.05 -13.73
C GLN A 6 8.08 -11.12 -14.06
N HIS A 7 9.29 -11.58 -13.77
CA HIS A 7 10.47 -10.86 -14.18
C HIS A 7 10.69 -11.03 -15.69
N ALA A 8 11.44 -10.11 -16.29
CA ALA A 8 11.78 -10.20 -17.71
C ALA A 8 12.58 -11.48 -18.00
N GLU A 9 13.40 -11.91 -17.04
CA GLU A 9 14.21 -13.13 -17.07
C GLU A 9 13.35 -14.39 -17.00
N ASP A 10 12.27 -14.39 -16.21
CA ASP A 10 11.35 -15.52 -16.09
C ASP A 10 10.74 -15.84 -17.47
N VAL A 11 10.35 -14.81 -18.21
CA VAL A 11 9.85 -14.91 -19.60
C VAL A 11 10.88 -15.52 -20.56
N ILE A 12 12.18 -15.19 -20.40
CA ILE A 12 13.26 -15.76 -21.20
C ILE A 12 13.42 -17.24 -20.91
N PHE A 13 13.36 -17.65 -19.65
CA PHE A 13 13.49 -19.06 -19.27
C PHE A 13 12.33 -19.92 -19.80
N TRP A 14 11.12 -19.36 -19.90
CA TRP A 14 9.94 -20.11 -20.34
C TRP A 14 9.78 -20.17 -21.85
N GLU A 15 10.10 -19.08 -22.54
CA GLU A 15 9.81 -18.93 -23.98
C GLU A 15 11.09 -18.87 -24.83
N GLY A 16 12.26 -19.04 -24.22
CA GLY A 16 13.56 -19.02 -24.90
C GLY A 16 13.79 -17.73 -25.68
N SER A 17 14.20 -17.88 -26.95
CA SER A 17 14.52 -16.74 -27.81
C SER A 17 13.32 -15.85 -28.13
N ALA A 18 12.09 -16.39 -28.11
CA ALA A 18 10.87 -15.62 -28.28
C ALA A 18 10.61 -14.73 -27.05
N GLY A 19 10.80 -15.29 -25.85
CA GLY A 19 10.71 -14.55 -24.59
C GLY A 19 11.73 -13.41 -24.51
N ALA A 20 12.97 -13.67 -24.92
CA ALA A 20 14.02 -12.65 -25.01
C ALA A 20 13.64 -11.49 -25.94
N LYS A 21 13.12 -11.79 -27.13
CA LYS A 21 12.64 -10.74 -28.06
C LYS A 21 11.48 -9.95 -27.46
N ARG A 22 10.56 -10.60 -26.74
CA ARG A 22 9.43 -9.93 -26.08
C ARG A 22 9.89 -8.97 -24.99
N ALA A 23 10.77 -9.42 -24.09
CA ALA A 23 11.35 -8.59 -23.05
C ALA A 23 12.11 -7.38 -23.64
N LEU A 24 12.94 -7.62 -24.66
CA LEU A 24 13.69 -6.56 -25.33
C LEU A 24 12.76 -5.54 -26.03
N THR A 25 11.69 -6.02 -26.66
CA THR A 25 10.69 -5.15 -27.31
C THR A 25 9.97 -4.29 -26.29
N ALA A 26 9.59 -4.86 -25.14
CA ALA A 26 8.96 -4.11 -24.06
C ALA A 26 9.87 -2.99 -23.53
N LEU A 27 11.16 -3.30 -23.30
CA LEU A 27 12.17 -2.31 -22.88
C LEU A 27 12.42 -1.24 -23.96
N SER A 28 12.52 -1.64 -25.23
CA SER A 28 12.72 -0.71 -26.35
C SER A 28 11.53 0.23 -26.51
N ASN A 29 10.31 -0.29 -26.36
CA ASN A 29 9.10 0.52 -26.41
C ASN A 29 9.03 1.50 -25.24
N MET A 30 9.42 1.07 -24.04
CA MET A 30 9.52 1.96 -22.87
C MET A 30 10.47 3.14 -23.14
N ALA A 31 11.63 2.91 -23.75
CA ALA A 31 12.58 3.96 -24.10
C ALA A 31 12.08 4.92 -25.21
N LYS A 32 11.09 4.53 -26.01
CA LYS A 32 10.56 5.28 -27.17
C LYS A 32 9.24 6.02 -26.87
N GLY A 33 8.92 6.30 -25.61
CA GLY A 33 7.65 6.95 -25.24
C GLY A 33 6.58 5.99 -24.71
N GLY A 34 6.96 4.73 -24.43
CA GLY A 34 6.08 3.69 -23.88
C GLY A 34 5.97 3.71 -22.37
N GLU A 35 6.46 4.75 -21.68
CA GLU A 35 6.39 4.88 -20.22
C GLU A 35 4.96 4.79 -19.67
N LYS A 36 3.96 5.12 -20.50
CA LYS A 36 2.53 4.98 -20.15
C LYS A 36 2.06 3.53 -20.03
N ASN A 37 2.84 2.57 -20.55
CA ASN A 37 2.54 1.14 -20.50
C ASN A 37 3.26 0.41 -19.37
N VAL A 38 4.02 1.13 -18.52
CA VAL A 38 4.70 0.56 -17.35
C VAL A 38 4.18 1.20 -16.08
N THR A 39 4.04 0.39 -15.04
CA THR A 39 3.60 0.86 -13.71
C THR A 39 4.78 0.80 -12.75
N ILE A 40 4.96 1.86 -11.97
CA ILE A 40 5.96 1.88 -10.90
C ILE A 40 5.39 1.18 -9.67
N LYS A 41 6.06 0.13 -9.21
CA LYS A 41 5.80 -0.47 -7.90
C LYS A 41 6.68 0.21 -6.86
N TRP A 42 6.06 0.65 -5.77
CA TRP A 42 6.77 1.16 -4.60
C TRP A 42 7.06 0.01 -3.62
N ASP A 43 8.22 0.03 -3.00
CA ASP A 43 8.70 -0.95 -2.01
C ASP A 43 8.19 -0.57 -0.61
N GLY A 44 6.87 -0.53 -0.47
CA GLY A 44 6.19 -0.27 0.80
C GLY A 44 6.02 -1.54 1.65
N SER A 45 5.90 -1.36 2.96
CA SER A 45 5.59 -2.44 3.89
C SER A 45 4.94 -1.88 5.18
N PRO A 46 3.89 -2.53 5.71
CA PRO A 46 3.20 -3.70 5.14
C PRO A 46 2.22 -3.33 4.01
N ALA A 47 1.68 -4.36 3.35
CA ALA A 47 0.50 -4.22 2.51
C ALA A 47 -0.75 -4.08 3.39
N VAL A 48 -1.53 -3.05 3.14
CA VAL A 48 -2.73 -2.69 3.92
C VAL A 48 -3.96 -2.59 3.03
N VAL A 49 -5.12 -2.81 3.65
CA VAL A 49 -6.44 -2.70 3.03
C VAL A 49 -7.29 -1.74 3.86
N PHE A 50 -7.82 -0.71 3.23
CA PHE A 50 -8.65 0.30 3.90
C PHE A 50 -9.81 0.76 3.03
N GLY A 51 -10.93 1.13 3.63
CA GLY A 51 -12.10 1.58 2.88
C GLY A 51 -13.38 1.46 3.68
N ARG A 52 -14.52 1.42 3.00
CA ARG A 52 -15.84 1.36 3.66
C ARG A 52 -16.64 0.17 3.18
N ASN A 53 -17.13 -0.62 4.13
CA ASN A 53 -17.96 -1.77 3.85
C ASN A 53 -19.34 -1.36 3.26
N PRO A 54 -20.19 -2.31 2.81
CA PRO A 54 -21.52 -1.99 2.26
C PRO A 54 -22.40 -1.12 3.18
N LYS A 55 -22.23 -1.23 4.51
CA LYS A 55 -22.94 -0.45 5.53
C LYS A 55 -22.31 0.94 5.78
N GLY A 56 -21.21 1.28 5.11
CA GLY A 56 -20.50 2.55 5.23
C GLY A 56 -19.52 2.65 6.41
N LYS A 57 -19.35 1.57 7.18
CA LYS A 57 -18.37 1.55 8.27
C LYS A 57 -16.96 1.47 7.68
N PHE A 58 -16.08 2.32 8.20
CA PHE A 58 -14.68 2.29 7.82
C PHE A 58 -14.01 1.02 8.36
N VAL A 59 -13.07 0.50 7.58
CA VAL A 59 -12.23 -0.65 7.92
C VAL A 59 -10.82 -0.29 7.53
N PHE A 60 -9.87 -0.61 8.38
CA PHE A 60 -8.44 -0.54 8.08
C PHE A 60 -7.72 -1.71 8.74
N THR A 61 -6.93 -2.43 7.95
CA THR A 61 -6.23 -3.64 8.40
C THR A 61 -5.07 -3.99 7.46
N ASP A 62 -4.25 -4.96 7.84
CA ASP A 62 -3.24 -5.52 6.95
C ASP A 62 -3.85 -6.51 5.95
N LYS A 63 -3.15 -6.79 4.85
CA LYS A 63 -3.63 -7.74 3.81
C LYS A 63 -4.09 -9.07 4.42
N SER A 64 -3.32 -9.61 5.35
CA SER A 64 -3.64 -10.91 5.93
C SER A 64 -4.92 -10.82 6.78
N GLY A 65 -5.15 -9.69 7.46
CA GLY A 65 -6.31 -9.48 8.33
C GLY A 65 -7.59 -9.40 7.51
N PHE A 66 -7.52 -8.73 6.37
CA PHE A 66 -8.66 -8.60 5.47
C PHE A 66 -9.19 -9.94 4.94
N VAL A 67 -8.30 -10.91 4.67
CA VAL A 67 -8.65 -12.24 4.13
C VAL A 67 -8.73 -13.33 5.19
N ALA A 68 -8.66 -12.97 6.47
CA ALA A 68 -8.70 -13.93 7.56
C ALA A 68 -10.03 -14.68 7.60
N LYS A 69 -9.97 -16.01 7.75
CA LYS A 69 -11.16 -16.88 7.91
C LYS A 69 -11.40 -17.34 9.36
N GLY A 70 -10.36 -17.29 10.20
CA GLY A 70 -10.39 -17.84 11.56
C GLY A 70 -10.72 -16.83 12.66
N TYR A 71 -10.82 -15.55 12.33
CA TYR A 71 -11.16 -14.46 13.23
C TYR A 71 -11.57 -13.23 12.42
N ASP A 72 -12.16 -12.22 13.06
CA ASP A 72 -12.51 -10.96 12.40
C ASP A 72 -11.28 -10.04 12.29
N GLY A 73 -10.73 -9.93 11.09
CA GLY A 73 -9.61 -9.04 10.79
C GLY A 73 -10.01 -7.71 10.15
N LYS A 74 -11.30 -7.43 9.99
CA LYS A 74 -11.83 -6.17 9.39
C LYS A 74 -12.17 -5.15 10.50
N SER A 75 -11.14 -4.75 11.25
CA SER A 75 -11.24 -3.83 12.39
C SER A 75 -11.94 -2.51 12.03
N GLN A 76 -12.84 -2.04 12.91
CA GLN A 76 -13.68 -0.86 12.73
C GLN A 76 -13.31 0.30 13.67
N SER A 77 -12.20 0.19 14.39
CA SER A 77 -11.58 1.25 15.19
C SER A 77 -10.08 1.02 15.30
N GLY A 78 -9.32 2.05 15.67
CA GLY A 78 -7.88 1.93 15.94
C GLY A 78 -7.57 0.97 17.09
N ASP A 79 -8.36 0.96 18.16
CA ASP A 79 -8.20 0.03 19.29
C ASP A 79 -8.48 -1.42 18.87
N ASP A 80 -9.52 -1.66 18.08
CA ASP A 80 -9.82 -3.00 17.53
C ASP A 80 -8.70 -3.47 16.61
N LEU A 81 -8.08 -2.57 15.84
CA LEU A 81 -6.96 -2.86 14.96
C LEU A 81 -5.72 -3.28 15.76
N GLU A 82 -5.34 -2.49 16.76
CA GLU A 82 -4.22 -2.82 17.64
C GLU A 82 -4.43 -4.18 18.34
N ASN A 83 -5.60 -4.38 18.95
CA ASN A 83 -5.94 -5.62 19.65
C ASN A 83 -5.97 -6.83 18.71
N MET A 84 -6.52 -6.69 17.50
CA MET A 84 -6.54 -7.74 16.49
C MET A 84 -5.12 -8.12 16.06
N LEU A 85 -4.25 -7.15 15.80
CA LEU A 85 -2.86 -7.41 15.43
C LEU A 85 -2.11 -8.13 16.55
N LEU A 86 -2.27 -7.69 17.80
CA LEU A 86 -1.58 -8.25 18.97
C LEU A 86 -2.07 -9.66 19.36
N SER A 87 -3.36 -9.95 19.17
CA SER A 87 -3.93 -11.28 19.45
C SER A 87 -3.60 -12.34 18.40
N ARG A 88 -3.00 -11.94 17.28
CA ARG A 88 -2.77 -12.81 16.12
C ARG A 88 -1.62 -13.79 16.32
N GLY A 89 -1.77 -15.04 15.89
CA GLY A 89 -0.72 -16.06 15.94
C GLY A 89 -0.76 -16.93 17.21
N LYS A 90 0.11 -17.94 17.29
CA LYS A 90 0.15 -18.86 18.45
C LYS A 90 0.72 -18.12 19.66
N GLY A 91 0.14 -18.39 20.85
CA GLY A 91 0.38 -17.65 22.08
C GLY A 91 1.85 -17.43 22.43
N GLY A 92 2.11 -16.30 23.11
CA GLY A 92 3.44 -15.81 23.46
C GLY A 92 3.47 -14.27 23.39
N ASP A 93 4.39 -13.65 24.13
CA ASP A 93 4.52 -12.20 24.09
C ASP A 93 5.01 -11.72 22.72
N LYS A 94 4.43 -10.64 22.20
CA LYS A 94 4.86 -10.06 20.92
C LYS A 94 6.16 -9.29 21.12
N SER A 95 7.03 -9.30 20.10
CA SER A 95 8.23 -8.47 20.13
C SER A 95 7.86 -6.99 20.30
N ALA A 96 8.76 -6.21 20.93
CA ALA A 96 8.56 -4.77 21.08
C ALA A 96 8.34 -4.06 19.73
N SER A 97 9.04 -4.51 18.68
CA SER A 97 8.86 -4.00 17.31
C SER A 97 7.46 -4.26 16.76
N TYR A 98 6.87 -5.42 17.04
CA TYR A 98 5.53 -5.76 16.59
C TYR A 98 4.46 -5.00 17.39
N LYS A 99 4.67 -4.77 18.69
CA LYS A 99 3.81 -3.90 19.51
C LYS A 99 3.82 -2.46 18.99
N ALA A 100 5.00 -1.91 18.68
CA ALA A 100 5.13 -0.60 18.09
C ALA A 100 4.45 -0.51 16.71
N PHE A 101 4.57 -1.56 15.89
CA PHE A 101 3.85 -1.65 14.62
C PHE A 101 2.32 -1.59 14.82
N ALA A 102 1.77 -2.36 15.77
CA ALA A 102 0.34 -2.36 16.06
C ALA A 102 -0.14 -0.97 16.55
N GLY A 103 0.64 -0.32 17.42
CA GLY A 103 0.37 1.06 17.87
C GLY A 103 0.39 2.06 16.71
N ASN A 104 1.40 2.01 15.84
CA ASN A 104 1.46 2.89 14.67
C ASN A 104 0.29 2.69 13.70
N MET A 105 -0.20 1.45 13.53
CA MET A 105 -1.38 1.15 12.72
C MET A 105 -2.65 1.77 13.30
N LYS A 106 -2.79 1.75 14.63
CA LYS A 106 -3.85 2.45 15.36
C LYS A 106 -3.76 3.97 15.18
N ASP A 107 -2.58 4.55 15.35
CA ASP A 107 -2.38 6.00 15.29
C ASP A 107 -2.77 6.60 13.93
N VAL A 108 -2.56 5.87 12.84
CA VAL A 108 -2.91 6.34 11.49
C VAL A 108 -4.34 6.00 11.06
N TYR A 109 -5.10 5.26 11.87
CA TYR A 109 -6.47 4.80 11.54
C TYR A 109 -7.39 5.98 11.21
N ASP A 110 -7.46 6.96 12.11
CA ASP A 110 -8.36 8.11 11.98
C ASP A 110 -8.02 8.98 10.77
N GLU A 111 -6.75 9.04 10.38
CA GLU A 111 -6.33 9.85 9.22
C GLU A 111 -6.86 9.25 7.91
N TYR A 112 -6.80 7.92 7.76
CA TYR A 112 -7.38 7.26 6.61
C TYR A 112 -8.92 7.20 6.68
N GLU A 113 -9.52 7.13 7.87
CA GLU A 113 -10.97 7.20 8.00
C GLU A 113 -11.52 8.55 7.50
N LYS A 114 -10.89 9.65 7.89
CA LYS A 114 -11.24 11.01 7.45
C LYS A 114 -11.03 11.18 5.95
N ALA A 115 -9.97 10.58 5.41
CA ALA A 115 -9.65 10.72 3.99
C ALA A 115 -10.56 9.92 3.06
N VAL A 116 -11.19 8.83 3.52
CA VAL A 116 -12.10 8.03 2.68
C VAL A 116 -13.52 8.58 2.76
N PRO A 117 -14.11 9.08 1.63
CA PRO A 117 -15.45 9.66 1.61
C PRO A 117 -16.50 8.76 2.25
N LYS A 118 -17.41 9.32 3.06
CA LYS A 118 -18.48 8.56 3.75
C LYS A 118 -19.39 7.76 2.80
N LYS A 119 -19.53 8.25 1.56
CA LYS A 119 -20.31 7.59 0.49
C LYS A 119 -19.56 6.48 -0.24
N HIS A 120 -18.24 6.38 -0.09
CA HIS A 120 -17.45 5.35 -0.75
C HIS A 120 -17.86 3.96 -0.26
N ARG A 121 -17.78 2.96 -1.14
CA ARG A 121 -18.03 1.55 -0.84
C ARG A 121 -17.00 0.71 -1.57
N GLY A 122 -16.45 -0.27 -0.86
CA GLY A 122 -15.29 -1.02 -1.29
C GLY A 122 -14.02 -0.57 -0.57
N TYR A 123 -12.91 -1.17 -0.97
CA TYR A 123 -11.64 -1.00 -0.30
C TYR A 123 -10.52 -0.71 -1.29
N PHE A 124 -9.48 -0.05 -0.79
CA PHE A 124 -8.21 0.17 -1.44
C PHE A 124 -7.20 -0.77 -0.85
N LYS A 125 -6.32 -1.29 -1.70
CA LYS A 125 -5.15 -2.01 -1.29
C LYS A 125 -3.91 -1.29 -1.77
N GLY A 126 -3.01 -1.07 -0.83
CA GLY A 126 -1.78 -0.33 -1.05
C GLY A 126 -0.67 -0.81 -0.13
N ASP A 127 0.53 -0.29 -0.38
CA ASP A 127 1.69 -0.55 0.45
C ASP A 127 2.03 0.71 1.25
N LEU A 128 2.21 0.56 2.55
CA LEU A 128 2.55 1.67 3.44
C LEU A 128 4.00 2.10 3.23
N LEU A 129 4.23 3.39 3.05
CA LEU A 129 5.58 3.95 2.90
C LEU A 129 6.15 4.50 4.21
N TYR A 130 5.29 5.14 5.02
CA TYR A 130 5.67 5.72 6.29
C TYR A 130 4.44 5.96 7.17
N PHE A 131 4.56 5.68 8.46
CA PHE A 131 3.54 6.02 9.47
C PHE A 131 3.56 7.50 9.87
N ASN A 132 4.74 8.11 9.78
CA ASN A 132 5.02 9.48 10.19
C ASN A 132 5.73 10.21 9.06
N LYS A 133 5.46 11.51 8.90
CA LYS A 133 6.11 12.36 7.91
C LYS A 133 7.63 12.14 7.92
N PRO A 134 8.24 11.79 6.78
CA PRO A 134 9.68 11.57 6.70
C PRO A 134 10.47 12.81 7.12
N LYS A 135 11.69 12.60 7.60
CA LYS A 135 12.59 13.71 7.93
C LYS A 135 13.04 14.42 6.66
N LEU A 136 13.08 15.75 6.73
CA LEU A 136 13.69 16.60 5.70
C LEU A 136 15.19 16.69 5.97
N VAL A 137 16.01 16.21 5.04
CA VAL A 137 17.47 16.22 5.10
C VAL A 137 17.98 16.74 3.77
N ASP A 138 18.77 17.81 3.81
CA ASP A 138 19.36 18.46 2.62
C ASP A 138 18.34 18.75 1.51
N GLY A 139 17.19 19.31 1.89
CA GLY A 139 16.11 19.66 0.96
C GLY A 139 15.28 18.48 0.45
N ALA A 140 15.50 17.26 0.94
CA ALA A 140 14.76 16.08 0.51
C ALA A 140 14.17 15.26 1.68
N TYR A 141 13.01 14.68 1.47
CA TYR A 141 12.42 13.67 2.35
C TYR A 141 13.08 12.32 2.12
N ILE A 142 13.58 11.70 3.19
CA ILE A 142 14.25 10.40 3.14
C ILE A 142 13.47 9.39 3.99
N PHE A 143 13.12 8.25 3.39
CA PHE A 143 12.44 7.15 4.09
C PHE A 143 12.76 5.80 3.43
N LYS A 144 12.69 4.73 4.21
CA LYS A 144 12.97 3.35 3.78
C LYS A 144 11.89 2.43 4.37
N PRO A 145 10.77 2.21 3.65
CA PRO A 145 9.65 1.42 4.18
C PRO A 145 10.02 -0.06 4.35
N ASN A 146 10.86 -0.55 3.44
CA ASN A 146 11.29 -1.94 3.38
C ASN A 146 12.78 -2.02 3.03
N THR A 147 13.12 -2.35 1.78
CA THR A 147 14.50 -2.60 1.33
C THR A 147 15.09 -1.40 0.60
N VAL A 148 14.29 -0.68 -0.18
CA VAL A 148 14.71 0.48 -0.98
C VAL A 148 14.57 1.76 -0.15
N GLN A 149 15.62 2.59 -0.16
CA GLN A 149 15.57 3.94 0.39
C GLN A 149 15.12 4.94 -0.69
N TYR A 150 14.11 5.72 -0.36
CA TYR A 150 13.59 6.79 -1.19
C TYR A 150 14.17 8.13 -0.78
N LYS A 151 14.42 8.98 -1.79
CA LYS A 151 14.77 10.40 -1.63
C LYS A 151 13.84 11.21 -2.51
N VAL A 152 13.00 12.05 -1.91
CA VAL A 152 12.04 12.89 -2.61
C VAL A 152 12.37 14.36 -2.36
N GLN A 153 12.72 15.10 -3.40
CA GLN A 153 13.03 16.54 -3.27
C GLN A 153 11.80 17.31 -2.79
N ALA A 154 11.94 18.14 -1.78
CA ALA A 154 10.80 18.80 -1.13
C ALA A 154 10.09 19.83 -2.03
N ASP A 155 10.79 20.39 -3.01
CA ASP A 155 10.26 21.35 -4.00
C ASP A 155 9.51 20.68 -5.17
N SER A 156 9.67 19.36 -5.35
CA SER A 156 8.89 18.58 -6.32
C SER A 156 7.42 18.48 -5.91
N ASP A 157 6.53 18.21 -6.86
CA ASP A 157 5.09 18.07 -6.57
C ASP A 157 4.80 16.90 -5.61
N LEU A 158 5.54 15.80 -5.73
CA LEU A 158 5.47 14.70 -4.77
C LEU A 158 6.01 15.12 -3.40
N GLY A 159 7.13 15.84 -3.36
CA GLY A 159 7.72 16.35 -2.12
C GLY A 159 6.77 17.27 -1.36
N LYS A 160 6.09 18.18 -2.07
CA LYS A 160 5.06 19.04 -1.48
C LYS A 160 3.90 18.24 -0.88
N ARG A 161 3.50 17.12 -1.51
CA ARG A 161 2.47 16.22 -0.97
C ARG A 161 2.95 15.50 0.28
N VAL A 162 4.15 14.90 0.24
CA VAL A 162 4.81 14.27 1.41
C VAL A 162 4.95 15.27 2.57
N GLY A 163 5.29 16.52 2.26
CA GLY A 163 5.43 17.59 3.23
C GLY A 163 4.13 18.02 3.90
N ARG A 164 2.96 17.73 3.32
CA ARG A 164 1.64 17.95 3.94
C ARG A 164 1.11 16.72 4.67
N SER A 165 1.40 15.52 4.16
CA SER A 165 0.91 14.26 4.73
C SER A 165 1.52 13.92 6.08
N LYS A 166 0.74 13.30 6.96
CA LYS A 166 1.19 12.70 8.23
C LYS A 166 1.67 11.26 8.02
N THR A 167 1.01 10.52 7.14
CA THR A 167 1.25 9.12 6.79
C THR A 167 1.11 8.96 5.27
N GLY A 168 1.62 7.87 4.69
CA GLY A 168 1.52 7.68 3.24
C GLY A 168 1.41 6.21 2.82
N ILE A 169 0.37 5.90 2.04
CA ILE A 169 0.16 4.62 1.37
C ILE A 169 0.17 4.83 -0.15
N VAL A 170 0.85 3.94 -0.88
CA VAL A 170 0.71 3.85 -2.34
C VAL A 170 -0.35 2.83 -2.69
N VAL A 171 -1.51 3.32 -3.08
CA VAL A 171 -2.63 2.50 -3.55
C VAL A 171 -2.36 1.98 -4.96
N HIS A 172 -2.54 0.68 -5.17
CA HIS A 172 -2.32 0.05 -6.47
C HIS A 172 -3.47 -0.87 -6.90
N ARG A 173 -4.43 -1.18 -6.03
CA ARG A 173 -5.61 -2.00 -6.34
C ARG A 173 -6.85 -1.49 -5.60
N VAL A 174 -8.01 -1.79 -6.16
CA VAL A 174 -9.27 -1.80 -5.41
C VAL A 174 -9.61 -3.24 -5.04
N VAL A 175 -10.33 -3.43 -3.94
CA VAL A 175 -10.73 -4.72 -3.41
C VAL A 175 -12.21 -4.67 -3.04
N ASP A 176 -12.96 -5.70 -3.38
CA ASP A 176 -14.34 -5.87 -2.93
C ASP A 176 -14.40 -6.51 -1.53
N ASP A 177 -15.62 -6.67 -0.99
CA ASP A 177 -15.79 -7.26 0.35
C ASP A 177 -15.42 -8.75 0.44
N ALA A 178 -15.38 -9.45 -0.70
CA ALA A 178 -14.96 -10.84 -0.80
C ALA A 178 -13.43 -11.00 -0.96
N GLY A 179 -12.68 -9.90 -1.15
CA GLY A 179 -11.24 -9.94 -1.37
C GLY A 179 -10.83 -10.01 -2.84
N THR A 180 -11.76 -9.86 -3.78
CA THR A 180 -11.47 -9.82 -5.22
C THR A 180 -10.79 -8.50 -5.56
N GLU A 181 -9.62 -8.57 -6.20
CA GLU A 181 -8.84 -7.40 -6.58
C GLU A 181 -9.18 -6.93 -8.00
N GLY A 182 -9.29 -5.61 -8.17
CA GLY A 182 -9.52 -4.94 -9.44
C GLY A 182 -8.51 -3.82 -9.71
N PRO A 183 -8.50 -3.26 -10.93
CA PRO A 183 -7.67 -2.10 -11.25
C PRO A 183 -8.14 -0.86 -10.49
N LEU A 184 -7.20 -0.01 -10.07
CA LEU A 184 -7.55 1.31 -9.50
C LEU A 184 -8.18 2.17 -10.59
N GLN A 185 -9.45 2.56 -10.40
CA GLN A 185 -10.20 3.34 -11.39
C GLN A 185 -10.05 4.85 -11.20
N ASN A 186 -9.96 5.32 -9.95
CA ASN A 186 -9.81 6.74 -9.62
C ASN A 186 -8.96 6.90 -8.35
N ALA A 187 -7.83 7.59 -8.47
CA ALA A 187 -6.90 7.85 -7.37
C ALA A 187 -7.20 9.15 -6.61
N ASP A 188 -8.03 10.04 -7.17
CA ASP A 188 -8.28 11.40 -6.67
C ASP A 188 -9.55 11.50 -5.82
N ILE A 189 -9.95 10.39 -5.20
CA ILE A 189 -11.19 10.36 -4.40
C ILE A 189 -10.98 10.72 -2.93
N PHE A 190 -9.72 10.80 -2.47
CA PHE A 190 -9.41 11.00 -1.06
C PHE A 190 -9.64 12.47 -0.67
N GLU A 191 -10.23 12.66 0.50
CA GLU A 191 -10.55 13.96 1.08
C GLU A 191 -9.39 14.44 1.97
N GLY A 192 -9.09 15.74 1.93
CA GLY A 192 -8.02 16.33 2.72
C GLY A 192 -6.62 16.19 2.09
N ASN A 193 -5.58 16.43 2.89
CA ASN A 193 -4.18 16.45 2.45
C ASN A 193 -3.23 15.76 3.45
N GLU A 194 -3.79 15.00 4.39
CA GLU A 194 -3.03 14.40 5.50
C GLU A 194 -2.56 12.96 5.21
N VAL A 195 -3.06 12.34 4.14
CA VAL A 195 -2.69 10.99 3.67
C VAL A 195 -2.40 10.94 2.18
#